data_AF-H5TM87-F1
#
_entry.id   AF-H5TM87-F1
#
_cell.length_a   1.000
_cell.length_b   1.000
_cell.length_c   1.000
_cell.angle_alpha   90.00
_cell.angle_beta   90.00
_cell.angle_gamma   90.00
#
_symmetry.space_group_name_H-M   'P 1'
#
loop_
_entity.id
_entity.type
_entity.pdbx_description
1 polymer ?
#
loop_
_entity_poly.entity_id
_entity_poly.type
_entity_poly.pdbx_seq_one_letter_code
_entity_poly.pdbx_strand_id
1 'polypeptide(L)' 'MINNAVVGLIVGLLLAIAATTGGFSGFILAIVLGVVGLVIGLHRDGVLDLGRLLKSRNRG' A
#
# COMPACT_ATOMS: atom_id res chain seq x y z
N MET A 1 14.50 -0.37 -13.07
CA MET A 1 13.50 0.58 -13.59
C MET A 1 12.16 -0.14 -13.56
N ILE A 2 11.19 0.30 -12.77
CA ILE A 2 9.89 -0.39 -12.71
C ILE A 2 9.15 -0.10 -14.01
N ASN A 3 8.66 -1.14 -14.69
CA ASN A 3 7.96 -0.96 -15.97
C ASN A 3 6.51 -0.54 -15.68
N ASN A 4 6.18 0.72 -15.95
CA ASN A 4 4.83 1.28 -15.74
C ASN A 4 3.75 0.46 -16.45
N ALA A 5 4.05 -0.18 -17.58
CA ALA A 5 3.10 -1.05 -18.28
C ALA A 5 2.78 -2.32 -17.46
N VAL A 6 3.78 -2.94 -16.82
CA VAL A 6 3.60 -4.12 -15.97
C VAL A 6 2.85 -3.75 -14.70
N VAL A 7 3.18 -2.59 -14.11
CA VAL A 7 2.46 -2.08 -12.94
C VAL A 7 0.98 -1.86 -13.29
N GLY A 8 0.71 -1.19 -14.42
CA GLY A 8 -0.66 -0.97 -14.90
C GLY A 8 -1.44 -2.27 -15.14
N LEU A 9 -0.80 -3.28 -15.74
CA LEU A 9 -1.39 -4.61 -15.95
C LEU A 9 -1.80 -5.24 -14.61
N ILE A 10 -0.86 -5.31 -13.65
CA ILE A 10 -1.11 -5.92 -12.34
C ILE A 10 -2.25 -5.20 -11.62
N VAL A 11 -2.23 -3.86 -11.59
CA VAL A 11 -3.28 -3.05 -10.95
C VAL A 11 -4.64 -3.32 -11.60
N GLY A 12 -4.70 -3.34 -12.94
CA GLY A 12 -5.95 -3.59 -13.68
C GLY A 12 -6.54 -4.98 -13.43
N LEU A 13 -5.70 -6.02 -13.40
CA LEU A 13 -6.14 -7.39 -13.15
C LEU A 13 -6.72 -7.54 -11.73
N LEU A 14 -6.08 -6.95 -10.72
CA LEU A 14 -6.57 -6.95 -9.35
C LEU A 14 -7.91 -6.20 -9.23
N LEU A 15 -8.05 -5.08 -9.94
CA LEU A 15 -9.30 -4.32 -10.00
C LEU A 15 -10.46 -5.14 -10.60
N ALA A 16 -10.20 -5.86 -11.69
CA ALA A 16 -11.19 -6.72 -12.33
C ALA A 16 -11.66 -7.85 -11.39
N ILE A 17 -10.74 -8.48 -10.65
CA ILE A 17 -11.07 -9.52 -9.68
C ILE A 17 -11.91 -8.96 -8.53
N ALA A 18 -11.55 -7.79 -7.99
CA ALA A 18 -12.29 -7.13 -6.92
C ALA A 18 -13.73 -6.77 -7.37
N ALA A 19 -13.86 -6.22 -8.58
CA ALA A 19 -15.15 -5.84 -9.16
C ALA A 19 -16.04 -7.04 -9.46
N THR A 20 -15.49 -8.16 -9.93
CA THR A 20 -16.27 -9.37 -10.27
C THR A 20 -16.62 -10.23 -9.05
N THR A 21 -15.75 -10.30 -8.05
CA THR A 21 -15.97 -11.13 -6.85
C THR A 21 -16.86 -10.44 -5.83
N GLY A 22 -16.79 -9.11 -5.70
CA GLY A 22 -17.55 -8.38 -4.68
C GLY A 22 -18.34 -7.18 -5.20
N GLY A 23 -18.35 -6.91 -6.50
CA GLY A 23 -19.00 -5.71 -7.05
C GLY A 23 -18.36 -4.42 -6.53
N PHE A 24 -19.17 -3.38 -6.37
CA PHE A 24 -18.70 -2.07 -5.88
C PHE A 24 -18.16 -2.14 -4.43
N SER A 25 -18.79 -2.92 -3.56
CA SER A 25 -18.33 -3.08 -2.17
C SER A 25 -17.01 -3.86 -2.08
N GLY A 26 -16.82 -4.87 -2.94
CA GLY A 26 -15.55 -5.59 -3.06
C GLY A 26 -14.38 -4.69 -3.50
N PHE A 27 -14.64 -3.77 -4.43
CA PHE A 27 -13.66 -2.77 -4.86
C PHE A 27 -13.25 -1.82 -3.72
N ILE A 28 -14.22 -1.29 -2.97
CA ILE A 28 -13.94 -0.42 -1.81
C ILE A 28 -13.10 -1.18 -0.77
N LEU A 29 -13.47 -2.42 -0.44
CA LEU A 29 -12.71 -3.25 0.49
C LEU A 29 -11.29 -3.51 0.00
N ALA A 30 -11.08 -3.78 -1.30
CA ALA A 30 -9.77 -4.00 -1.88
C ALA A 30 -8.86 -2.76 -1.73
N ILE A 31 -9.40 -1.56 -1.95
CA ILE A 31 -8.66 -0.31 -1.73
C ILE A 31 -8.31 -0.16 -0.24
N VAL A 32 -9.28 -0.34 0.66
CA VAL A 32 -9.04 -0.20 2.11
C VAL A 32 -7.98 -1.19 2.58
N LEU A 33 -8.07 -2.47 2.21
CA LEU A 33 -7.08 -3.48 2.56
C LEU A 33 -5.70 -3.16 1.96
N GLY A 34 -5.66 -2.74 0.69
CA GLY A 34 -4.42 -2.36 0.02
C GLY A 34 -3.72 -1.19 0.70
N VAL A 35 -4.47 -0.16 1.09
CA VAL A 35 -3.94 0.98 1.85
C VAL A 35 -3.45 0.55 3.23
N VAL A 36 -4.21 -0.27 3.96
CA VAL A 36 -3.81 -0.79 5.28
C VAL A 36 -2.53 -1.62 5.17
N GLY A 37 -2.46 -2.54 4.21
CA GLY A 37 -1.27 -3.35 3.96
C GLY A 37 -0.05 -2.51 3.59
N LEU A 38 -0.23 -1.49 2.76
CA LEU A 38 0.83 -0.54 2.40
C LEU A 38 1.32 0.25 3.62
N VAL A 39 0.42 0.76 4.46
CA VAL A 39 0.78 1.48 5.70
C VAL A 39 1.56 0.57 6.65
N ILE A 40 1.11 -0.67 6.84
CA ILE A 40 1.82 -1.65 7.69
C ILE A 40 3.19 -2.01 7.11
N GLY A 41 3.28 -2.20 5.79
CA GLY A 41 4.54 -2.47 5.08
C GLY A 41 5.53 -1.33 5.24
N LEU A 42 5.11 -0.08 5.00
CA LEU A 42 5.95 1.11 5.18
C LEU A 42 6.39 1.31 6.64
N HIS A 43 5.57 0.89 7.60
CA HIS A 43 5.92 0.90 9.02
C HIS A 43 6.96 -0.17 9.37
N ARG A 44 6.89 -1.36 8.74
CA ARG A 44 7.85 -2.47 8.91
C ARG A 44 9.19 -2.19 8.22
N ASP A 45 9.15 -1.59 7.03
CA ASP A 45 10.33 -1.30 6.20
C ASP A 45 11.20 -0.16 6.76
N GLY A 46 10.76 0.51 7.83
CA GLY A 46 11.50 1.65 8.39
C GLY A 46 11.58 2.84 7.43
N VAL A 47 10.70 2.95 6.44
CA VAL A 47 10.54 4.18 5.63
C VAL A 47 9.79 5.23 6.46
N LEU A 48 8.84 4.78 7.29
CA LEU A 48 8.41 5.46 8.50
C LEU A 48 9.32 5.03 9.66
N ASP A 49 10.61 5.38 9.60
CA ASP A 49 11.55 5.13 10.70
C ASP A 49 11.22 6.03 11.90
N LEU A 50 10.21 5.63 12.68
CA LEU A 50 9.92 6.24 13.99
C LEU A 50 11.18 6.22 14.88
N GLY A 51 12.11 5.28 14.65
CA GLY A 51 13.40 5.20 15.33
C GLY A 51 14.33 6.37 15.00
N ARG A 52 14.39 6.81 13.74
CA ARG A 52 15.18 8.01 13.36
C ARG A 52 14.50 9.31 13.78
N LEU A 53 13.17 9.41 13.70
CA LEU A 53 12.42 10.58 14.18
C LEU A 53 12.52 10.75 15.70
N LEU A 54 12.57 9.65 16.47
CA LEU A 54 12.73 9.70 17.93
C LEU A 54 14.18 9.98 18.36
N LYS A 55 15.18 9.50 17.60
CA LYS A 55 16.61 9.75 17.88
C LYS A 55 17.04 11.19 17.57
N SER A 56 16.39 11.86 16.62
CA SER A 56 16.65 13.27 16.31
C SER A 56 16.15 14.25 17.39
N ARG A 57 15.28 13.82 18.32
CA ARG A 57 14.77 14.66 19.42
C ARG A 57 15.69 14.69 20.65
N ASN A 58 16.59 13.73 20.81
CA ASN A 58 17.39 13.57 22.04
C ASN A 58 18.82 14.18 21.96
N ARG A 59 18.98 15.24 21.16
CA ARG A 59 20.20 16.08 21.16
C ARG A 59 19.79 17.54 21.08
N GLY A 60 19.28 18.04 22.20
CA GLY A 60 19.15 19.45 22.56
C GLY A 60 19.47 19.56 24.04
#